data_AF-A0A804NPV9-F1
#
_entry.id   AF-A0A804NPV9-F1
#
_cell.length_a   1.000
_cell.length_b   1.000
_cell.length_c   1.000
_cell.angle_alpha   90.00
_cell.angle_beta   90.00
_cell.angle_gamma   90.00
#
_symmetry.space_group_name_H-M   'P 1'
#
loop_
_entity.id
_entity.type
_entity.pdbx_description
1 polymer ?
#
loop_
_entity_poly.entity_id
_entity_poly.type
_entity_poly.pdbx_seq_one_letter_code
_entity_poly.pdbx_strand_id
1 'polypeptide(L)'
;MAMEGPVLCRPAMQAKSPAAALVNNSLTRFGQLGTISKYRNVSRFISPISQPSTKNIGPCCSFSSSSDGNGYMAGNFSDSDEDYVNSTVLEAVEVRSGSEGYVIKMRDGKNLRCVHNNSQGRNIPESAPQPAIVLRIEDGSETLLPIIVLEMPSVLLMAAIRNVHIARPTIYQVVKEMIDKMGYEVKLVRVNKRIQEAYCAELCLTKKHPALQIDDSTDSITFDLRPSDAINIAVRCKVPVQVHRSLAYSDGIRPVEPARMAVAAGLSDGLLFTELDRPDGQASVEAQEFGLVKNMLIAAVEERYKDAASWKDKLMRLRSKRKNWA
;
A
#
# COMPACT_ATOMS: atom_id res chain seq x y z
N MET A 1 -20.07 -25.44 21.60
CA MET A 1 -19.74 -25.91 20.23
C MET A 1 -18.44 -25.26 19.82
N ALA A 2 -17.35 -25.99 19.97
CA ALA A 2 -16.00 -25.60 19.55
C ALA A 2 -15.60 -26.56 18.42
N MET A 3 -15.10 -26.04 17.31
CA MET A 3 -14.56 -26.82 16.19
C MET A 3 -13.03 -26.71 16.25
N GLU A 4 -12.37 -27.81 16.61
CA GLU A 4 -10.92 -27.99 16.50
C GLU A 4 -10.49 -28.01 15.03
N GLY A 5 -9.41 -27.29 14.72
CA GLY A 5 -8.71 -27.34 13.42
C GLY A 5 -7.62 -28.43 13.41
N PRO A 6 -7.20 -28.90 12.22
CA PRO A 6 -6.43 -30.13 12.08
C PRO A 6 -4.95 -30.00 12.50
N VAL A 7 -4.45 -31.06 13.13
CA VAL A 7 -3.07 -31.29 13.58
C VAL A 7 -2.15 -31.66 12.41
N LEU A 8 -1.00 -30.98 12.30
CA LEU A 8 0.07 -31.28 11.33
C LEU A 8 1.14 -32.14 12.01
N CYS A 9 1.25 -33.41 11.60
CA CYS A 9 2.30 -34.32 12.05
C CYS A 9 3.67 -33.97 11.45
N ARG A 10 4.70 -33.88 12.28
CA ARG A 10 6.12 -33.82 11.88
C ARG A 10 6.69 -35.24 11.71
N PRO A 11 7.51 -35.54 10.69
CA PRO A 11 8.33 -36.75 10.68
C PRO A 11 9.62 -36.52 11.49
N ALA A 12 9.95 -37.49 12.34
CA ALA A 12 11.22 -37.56 13.05
C ALA A 12 12.36 -37.96 12.10
N MET A 13 13.48 -37.25 12.13
CA MET A 13 14.74 -37.69 11.54
C MET A 13 15.63 -38.30 12.62
N GLN A 14 16.03 -39.56 12.43
CA GLN A 14 17.17 -40.17 13.11
C GLN A 14 18.35 -40.31 12.15
N ALA A 15 19.55 -40.05 12.67
CA ALA A 15 20.81 -40.01 11.96
C ALA A 15 21.52 -41.37 11.91
N LYS A 16 22.17 -41.68 10.78
CA LYS A 16 23.61 -42.03 10.65
C LYS A 16 23.92 -42.77 9.33
N SER A 17 24.75 -42.10 8.51
CA SER A 17 25.87 -42.54 7.65
C SER A 17 25.85 -43.82 6.78
N PRO A 18 26.62 -43.83 5.66
CA PRO A 18 26.28 -44.56 4.44
C PRO A 18 27.19 -45.77 4.13
N ALA A 19 26.70 -46.70 3.30
CA ALA A 19 27.53 -47.56 2.46
C ALA A 19 26.71 -48.13 1.29
N ALA A 20 27.36 -48.22 0.13
CA ALA A 20 26.83 -48.58 -1.17
C ALA A 20 26.38 -50.05 -1.30
N ALA A 21 25.35 -50.30 -2.12
CA ALA A 21 25.33 -51.41 -3.09
C ALA A 21 24.08 -51.30 -3.97
N LEU A 22 24.30 -51.42 -5.28
CA LEU A 22 23.36 -51.31 -6.37
C LEU A 22 22.95 -52.74 -6.78
N VAL A 23 21.66 -53.09 -6.69
CA VAL A 23 21.11 -54.31 -7.28
C VAL A 23 19.73 -54.01 -7.86
N ASN A 24 19.64 -54.01 -9.19
CA ASN A 24 18.38 -54.13 -9.93
C ASN A 24 18.07 -55.61 -10.12
N ASN A 25 16.83 -56.02 -9.85
CA ASN A 25 16.21 -57.16 -10.53
C ASN A 25 14.67 -57.04 -10.51
N SER A 26 14.16 -56.75 -11.71
CA SER A 26 13.04 -57.35 -12.43
C SER A 26 11.81 -57.95 -11.72
N LEU A 27 10.67 -57.70 -12.40
CA LEU A 27 9.48 -58.55 -12.56
C LEU A 27 8.48 -58.59 -11.40
N THR A 28 7.26 -58.06 -11.61
CA THR A 28 6.07 -58.89 -11.91
C THR A 28 4.83 -58.04 -12.23
N ARG A 29 3.96 -58.62 -13.08
CA ARG A 29 2.78 -58.08 -13.75
C ARG A 29 1.60 -57.78 -12.81
N PHE A 30 0.83 -56.73 -13.14
CA PHE A 30 -0.63 -56.61 -13.07
C PHE A 30 -0.96 -55.36 -13.94
N GLY A 31 -2.00 -55.21 -14.75
CA GLY A 31 -3.24 -55.91 -15.09
C GLY A 31 -3.94 -54.97 -16.10
N GLN A 32 -4.70 -55.53 -17.05
CA GLN A 32 -5.26 -54.87 -18.24
C GLN A 32 -6.22 -53.70 -17.94
N LEU A 33 -6.31 -52.71 -18.84
CA LEU A 33 -7.47 -52.41 -19.74
C LEU A 33 -7.43 -50.92 -20.19
N GLY A 34 -7.46 -50.62 -21.50
CA GLY A 34 -7.62 -49.23 -21.98
C GLY A 34 -7.08 -48.91 -23.37
N THR A 35 -7.84 -49.31 -24.40
CA THR A 35 -7.98 -48.78 -25.78
C THR A 35 -7.02 -47.70 -26.34
N ILE A 36 -6.19 -48.13 -27.30
CA ILE A 36 -5.98 -47.64 -28.69
C ILE A 36 -6.09 -46.12 -28.98
N SER A 37 -4.95 -45.50 -29.30
CA SER A 37 -4.82 -44.60 -30.47
C SER A 37 -3.41 -44.70 -31.06
N LYS A 38 -3.36 -44.87 -32.38
CA LYS A 38 -2.17 -45.19 -33.18
C LYS A 38 -1.54 -43.90 -33.70
N TYR A 39 -0.25 -43.67 -33.45
CA TYR A 39 0.62 -42.92 -34.37
C TYR A 39 2.00 -43.55 -34.47
N ARG A 40 2.54 -43.49 -35.68
CA ARG A 40 3.59 -44.32 -36.29
C ARG A 40 4.98 -44.19 -35.66
N ASN A 41 5.66 -45.33 -35.72
CA ASN A 41 7.10 -45.54 -35.54
C ASN A 41 7.99 -44.62 -36.38
N VAL A 42 9.08 -44.13 -35.79
CA VAL A 42 10.43 -44.18 -36.39
C VAL A 42 11.40 -44.60 -35.28
N SER A 43 11.99 -45.78 -35.43
CA SER A 43 13.13 -46.25 -34.64
C SER A 43 14.40 -46.03 -35.45
N ARG A 44 15.38 -45.33 -34.87
CA ARG A 44 16.80 -45.50 -35.22
C ARG A 44 17.64 -45.51 -33.94
N PHE A 45 18.60 -46.41 -34.00
CA PHE A 45 19.44 -46.97 -32.95
C PHE A 45 20.71 -46.13 -32.67
N ILE A 46 21.21 -46.24 -31.43
CA ILE A 46 22.63 -46.28 -30.97
C ILE A 46 23.47 -45.01 -31.26
N SER A 47 24.04 -44.27 -30.29
CA SER A 47 25.12 -44.64 -29.36
C SER A 47 25.29 -43.51 -28.30
N PRO A 48 25.92 -43.75 -27.13
CA PRO A 48 26.08 -42.72 -26.10
C PRO A 48 27.27 -41.80 -26.42
N ILE A 49 27.09 -40.48 -26.28
CA ILE A 49 28.18 -39.51 -26.33
C ILE A 49 28.16 -38.67 -25.05
N SER A 50 29.34 -38.67 -24.43
CA SER A 50 29.85 -37.87 -23.33
C SER A 50 29.37 -36.41 -23.28
N GLN A 51 29.14 -35.91 -22.06
CA GLN A 51 28.91 -34.50 -21.72
C GLN A 51 30.03 -33.59 -22.26
N PRO A 52 29.71 -32.32 -22.56
CA PRO A 52 30.21 -31.29 -21.66
C PRO A 52 29.18 -30.17 -21.35
N SER A 53 29.24 -29.70 -20.11
CA SER A 53 28.84 -28.38 -19.59
C SER A 53 28.11 -27.45 -20.57
N THR A 54 26.79 -27.29 -20.39
CA THR A 54 26.03 -26.18 -20.97
C THR A 54 25.64 -25.22 -19.85
N LYS A 55 26.14 -23.99 -19.95
CA LYS A 55 25.72 -22.85 -19.16
C LYS A 55 24.21 -22.68 -19.38
N ASN A 56 23.42 -22.75 -18.31
CA ASN A 56 22.00 -22.46 -18.34
C ASN A 56 21.79 -20.98 -18.67
N ILE A 57 21.60 -20.67 -19.95
CA ILE A 57 21.03 -19.40 -20.40
C ILE A 57 19.53 -19.54 -20.19
N GLY A 58 19.05 -19.14 -19.00
CA GLY A 58 17.63 -18.92 -18.77
C GLY A 58 17.13 -17.76 -19.64
N PRO A 59 15.84 -17.72 -20.03
CA PRO A 59 15.32 -16.63 -20.84
C PRO A 59 15.37 -15.33 -20.03
N CYS A 60 16.25 -14.42 -20.41
CA CYS A 60 16.29 -13.07 -19.86
C CYS A 60 15.23 -12.23 -20.59
N CYS A 61 14.14 -11.92 -19.89
CA CYS A 61 13.12 -11.02 -20.41
C CYS A 61 13.50 -9.60 -20.00
N SER A 62 14.36 -8.93 -20.78
CA SER A 62 14.60 -7.50 -20.62
C SER A 62 13.50 -6.76 -21.41
N PHE A 63 12.41 -6.38 -20.74
CA PHE A 63 11.44 -5.45 -21.32
C PHE A 63 11.99 -4.02 -21.22
N SER A 64 12.98 -3.70 -22.05
CA SER A 64 13.42 -2.32 -22.25
C SER A 64 12.57 -1.70 -23.36
N SER A 65 11.64 -0.82 -22.98
CA SER A 65 10.92 0.17 -23.79
C SER A 65 10.40 -0.27 -25.17
N SER A 66 9.17 -0.76 -25.20
CA SER A 66 8.28 -0.62 -26.37
C SER A 66 7.53 0.70 -26.22
N SER A 67 7.92 1.71 -27.00
CA SER A 67 7.11 2.92 -27.19
C SER A 67 5.83 2.54 -27.93
N ASP A 68 4.73 2.36 -27.21
CA ASP A 68 3.41 2.56 -27.81
C ASP A 68 3.43 3.99 -28.36
N GLY A 69 3.13 4.17 -29.65
CA GLY A 69 3.34 5.41 -30.43
C GLY A 69 2.56 6.67 -29.97
N ASN A 70 2.32 6.80 -28.68
CA ASN A 70 1.56 7.84 -28.00
C ASN A 70 2.44 8.95 -27.42
N GLY A 71 3.73 9.05 -27.80
CA GLY A 71 4.60 10.19 -27.46
C GLY A 71 5.02 10.32 -25.99
N TYR A 72 4.57 9.43 -25.10
CA TYR A 72 5.01 9.39 -23.70
C TYR A 72 6.29 8.57 -23.58
N MET A 73 7.43 9.18 -23.92
CA MET A 73 8.74 8.62 -23.59
C MET A 73 8.86 8.53 -22.07
N ALA A 74 9.17 7.34 -21.54
CA ALA A 74 9.68 7.24 -20.18
C ALA A 74 10.99 8.04 -20.14
N GLY A 75 11.06 9.07 -19.29
CA GLY A 75 12.30 9.81 -19.10
C GLY A 75 13.44 8.85 -18.73
N ASN A 76 14.63 9.06 -19.29
CA ASN A 76 15.84 8.34 -18.93
C ASN A 76 16.23 8.72 -17.50
N PHE A 77 15.70 8.02 -16.50
CA PHE A 77 16.20 8.08 -15.13
C PHE A 77 17.37 7.12 -15.03
N SER A 78 18.51 7.64 -14.60
CA SER A 78 19.65 6.81 -14.25
C SER A 78 19.28 5.94 -13.04
N ASP A 79 19.58 4.66 -13.10
CA ASP A 79 19.43 3.73 -11.96
C ASP A 79 20.46 3.98 -10.84
N SER A 80 21.13 5.14 -10.85
CA SER A 80 22.10 5.53 -9.84
C SER A 80 21.44 5.69 -8.48
N ASP A 81 21.99 4.98 -7.50
CA ASP A 81 21.59 5.06 -6.10
C ASP A 81 21.63 6.51 -5.56
N GLU A 82 22.44 7.38 -6.15
CA GLU A 82 22.57 8.80 -5.84
C GLU A 82 21.33 9.65 -6.16
N ASP A 83 20.36 9.13 -6.93
CA ASP A 83 19.10 9.83 -7.24
C ASP A 83 17.96 9.43 -6.29
N TYR A 84 18.20 8.43 -5.43
CA TYR A 84 17.23 7.90 -4.50
C TYR A 84 17.51 8.28 -3.04
N VAL A 85 16.46 8.55 -2.29
CA VAL A 85 16.50 8.85 -0.86
C VAL A 85 15.65 7.85 -0.09
N ASN A 86 16.10 7.43 1.08
CA ASN A 86 15.33 6.55 1.95
C ASN A 86 14.06 7.25 2.46
N SER A 87 13.07 6.45 2.81
CA SER A 87 11.80 6.93 3.32
C SER A 87 11.24 6.01 4.40
N THR A 88 10.50 6.60 5.33
CA THR A 88 9.74 5.89 6.37
C THR A 88 8.25 5.98 6.12
N VAL A 89 7.55 4.85 6.27
CA VAL A 89 6.09 4.81 6.14
C VAL A 89 5.46 5.36 7.42
N LEU A 90 4.66 6.41 7.30
CA LEU A 90 3.90 6.97 8.43
C LEU A 90 2.60 6.18 8.67
N GLU A 91 2.12 6.19 9.92
CA GLU A 91 0.80 5.67 10.28
C GLU A 91 -0.33 6.63 9.89
N ALA A 92 -0.35 7.05 8.62
CA ALA A 92 -1.41 7.84 8.03
C ALA A 92 -2.54 6.93 7.51
N VAL A 93 -3.77 7.41 7.57
CA VAL A 93 -4.97 6.67 7.12
C VAL A 93 -5.53 7.27 5.84
N GLU A 94 -5.72 8.59 5.84
CA GLU A 94 -6.34 9.32 4.73
C GLU A 94 -5.72 10.70 4.56
N VAL A 95 -5.81 11.22 3.34
CA VAL A 95 -5.42 12.58 2.97
C VAL A 95 -6.63 13.26 2.34
N ARG A 96 -6.83 14.53 2.69
CA ARG A 96 -7.76 15.42 2.02
C ARG A 96 -7.06 16.72 1.66
N SER A 97 -7.51 17.37 0.61
CA SER A 97 -7.08 18.72 0.24
C SER A 97 -8.22 19.70 0.46
N GLY A 98 -7.86 20.93 0.84
CA GLY A 98 -8.79 22.05 0.98
C GLY A 98 -8.08 23.37 0.67
N SER A 99 -8.80 24.47 0.86
CA SER A 99 -8.30 25.83 0.60
C SER A 99 -7.00 26.15 1.34
N GLU A 100 -6.81 25.60 2.54
CA GLU A 100 -5.62 25.85 3.37
C GLU A 100 -4.47 24.85 3.16
N GLY A 101 -4.58 23.97 2.16
CA GLY A 101 -3.56 22.95 1.88
C GLY A 101 -4.06 21.52 2.06
N TYR A 102 -3.17 20.65 2.50
CA TYR A 102 -3.44 19.23 2.71
C TYR A 102 -3.63 18.96 4.19
N VAL A 103 -4.52 18.03 4.51
CA VAL A 103 -4.69 17.50 5.86
C VAL A 103 -4.51 15.99 5.80
N ILE A 104 -3.49 15.51 6.51
CA ILE A 104 -3.22 14.08 6.69
C ILE A 104 -3.83 13.66 8.02
N LYS A 105 -4.76 12.72 7.98
CA LYS A 105 -5.28 12.11 9.21
C LYS A 105 -4.44 10.90 9.57
N MET A 106 -3.84 10.99 10.74
CA MET A 106 -3.05 9.93 11.35
C MET A 106 -3.99 8.89 11.99
N ARG A 107 -3.48 7.68 12.16
CA ARG A 107 -4.21 6.58 12.80
C ARG A 107 -4.67 6.90 14.22
N ASP A 108 -3.90 7.69 14.96
CA ASP A 108 -4.24 8.12 16.31
C ASP A 108 -5.35 9.19 16.36
N GLY A 109 -5.92 9.55 15.19
CA GLY A 109 -6.97 10.56 15.04
C GLY A 109 -6.43 11.99 14.96
N LYS A 110 -5.12 12.20 15.09
CA LYS A 110 -4.53 13.52 14.90
C LYS A 110 -4.54 13.91 13.42
N ASN A 111 -4.73 15.20 13.17
CA ASN A 111 -4.64 15.77 11.84
C ASN A 111 -3.35 16.58 11.73
N LEU A 112 -2.53 16.25 10.74
CA LEU A 112 -1.37 17.05 10.36
C LEU A 112 -1.78 17.97 9.20
N ARG A 113 -1.68 19.28 9.42
CA ARG A 113 -1.84 20.26 8.35
C ARG A 113 -0.52 20.36 7.60
N CYS A 114 -0.59 20.36 6.28
CA CYS A 114 0.57 20.39 5.41
C CYS A 114 0.35 21.36 4.25
N VAL A 115 1.41 22.02 3.80
CA VAL A 115 1.40 22.80 2.55
C VAL A 115 2.22 22.08 1.51
N HIS A 116 1.83 22.26 0.25
CA HIS A 116 2.61 21.75 -0.87
C HIS A 116 3.98 22.44 -0.94
N ASN A 117 5.03 21.72 -1.31
CA ASN A 117 6.36 22.31 -1.46
C ASN A 117 6.38 23.48 -2.45
N ASN A 118 5.56 23.40 -3.49
CA ASN A 118 5.44 24.39 -4.56
C ASN A 118 4.18 25.27 -4.42
N SER A 119 3.75 25.61 -3.19
CA SER A 119 2.48 26.31 -2.92
C SER A 119 2.42 27.79 -3.34
N GLN A 120 3.21 28.24 -4.32
CA GLN A 120 3.10 29.60 -4.86
C GLN A 120 1.79 29.76 -5.65
N GLY A 121 0.71 30.18 -4.97
CA GLY A 121 -0.50 30.72 -5.59
C GLY A 121 -1.38 29.74 -6.36
N ARG A 122 -1.13 28.42 -6.28
CA ARG A 122 -2.04 27.43 -6.88
C ARG A 122 -3.23 27.18 -5.96
N ASN A 123 -4.43 27.48 -6.47
CA ASN A 123 -5.68 27.00 -5.86
C ASN A 123 -5.64 25.47 -5.83
N ILE A 124 -5.57 24.91 -4.63
CA ILE A 124 -5.62 23.46 -4.44
C ILE A 124 -7.09 23.05 -4.52
N PRO A 125 -7.49 22.19 -5.48
CA PRO A 125 -8.86 21.70 -5.54
C PRO A 125 -9.22 21.00 -4.22
N GLU A 126 -10.39 21.32 -3.69
CA GLU A 126 -10.91 20.61 -2.51
C GLU A 126 -11.21 19.16 -2.88
N SER A 127 -10.67 18.23 -2.11
CA SER A 127 -10.89 16.79 -2.28
C SER A 127 -11.51 16.22 -1.03
N ALA A 128 -12.46 15.30 -1.23
CA ALA A 128 -12.92 14.41 -0.16
C ALA A 128 -11.74 13.62 0.44
N PRO A 129 -11.85 13.13 1.68
CA PRO A 129 -10.87 12.22 2.26
C PRO A 129 -10.67 10.97 1.41
N GLN A 130 -9.41 10.67 1.07
CA GLN A 130 -9.03 9.49 0.29
C GLN A 130 -7.99 8.66 1.06
N PRO A 131 -8.09 7.32 1.06
CA PRO A 131 -7.06 6.47 1.66
C PRO A 131 -5.69 6.74 1.01
N ALA A 132 -4.65 6.86 1.85
CA ALA A 132 -3.32 7.21 1.36
C ALA A 132 -2.22 6.53 2.16
N ILE A 133 -1.13 6.21 1.49
CA ILE A 133 0.14 5.85 2.12
C ILE A 133 0.99 7.11 2.12
N VAL A 134 1.50 7.51 3.29
CA VAL A 134 2.35 8.69 3.41
C VAL A 134 3.77 8.26 3.73
N LEU A 135 4.71 8.63 2.86
CA LEU A 135 6.13 8.40 3.05
C LEU A 135 6.79 9.67 3.60
N ARG A 136 7.53 9.58 4.69
CA ARG A 136 8.42 10.64 5.16
C ARG A 136 9.79 10.45 4.52
N ILE A 137 10.32 11.49 3.90
CA ILE A 137 11.62 11.48 3.26
C ILE A 137 12.72 11.66 4.31
N GLU A 138 13.77 10.84 4.25
CA GLU A 138 14.89 10.81 5.21
C GLU A 138 16.12 11.61 4.71
N ASP A 139 15.89 12.82 4.19
CA ASP A 139 16.94 13.78 3.82
C ASP A 139 17.06 14.95 4.81
N GLY A 140 16.25 14.94 5.88
CA GLY A 140 16.15 16.06 6.83
C GLY A 140 15.26 17.22 6.38
N SER A 141 14.60 17.14 5.22
CA SER A 141 13.72 18.20 4.71
C SER A 141 12.32 18.23 5.35
N GLU A 142 12.01 17.23 6.19
CA GLU A 142 10.67 16.95 6.72
C GLU A 142 9.57 16.79 5.64
N THR A 143 9.98 16.54 4.39
CA THR A 143 9.05 16.35 3.28
C THR A 143 8.29 15.03 3.46
N LEU A 144 6.99 15.10 3.20
CA LEU A 144 6.08 13.97 3.17
C LEU A 144 5.58 13.79 1.73
N LEU A 145 5.55 12.56 1.24
CA LEU A 145 4.99 12.20 -0.06
C LEU A 145 3.70 11.38 0.15
N PRO A 146 2.51 11.98 -0.06
CA PRO A 146 1.25 11.26 -0.03
C PRO A 146 1.02 10.52 -1.35
N ILE A 147 0.77 9.22 -1.26
CA ILE A 147 0.38 8.36 -2.39
C ILE A 147 -1.05 7.92 -2.14
N ILE A 148 -1.99 8.38 -2.97
CA ILE A 148 -3.38 7.98 -2.91
C ILE A 148 -3.51 6.51 -3.33
N VAL A 149 -4.24 5.73 -2.54
CA VAL A 149 -4.41 4.29 -2.74
C VAL A 149 -5.86 3.88 -2.49
N LEU A 150 -6.17 2.61 -2.79
CA LEU A 150 -7.43 2.00 -2.38
C LEU A 150 -7.39 1.63 -0.89
N GLU A 151 -8.58 1.48 -0.30
CA GLU A 151 -8.78 1.17 1.11
C GLU A 151 -8.07 -0.12 1.53
N MET A 152 -8.24 -1.21 0.78
CA MET A 152 -7.71 -2.53 1.15
C MET A 152 -6.17 -2.57 1.28
N PRO A 153 -5.37 -2.08 0.30
CA PRO A 153 -3.92 -1.98 0.47
C PRO A 153 -3.48 -1.13 1.68
N SER A 154 -4.20 -0.04 1.98
CA SER A 154 -3.93 0.81 3.15
C SER A 154 -4.17 0.05 4.47
N VAL A 155 -5.31 -0.63 4.58
CA VAL A 155 -5.67 -1.45 5.76
C VAL A 155 -4.64 -2.57 5.97
N LEU A 156 -4.26 -3.27 4.90
CA LEU A 156 -3.26 -4.34 4.96
C LEU A 156 -1.87 -3.83 5.34
N LEU A 157 -1.50 -2.62 4.94
CA LEU A 157 -0.24 -1.99 5.33
C LEU A 157 -0.24 -1.63 6.82
N MET A 158 -1.32 -1.02 7.30
CA MET A 158 -1.46 -0.67 8.72
C MET A 158 -1.46 -1.90 9.63
N ALA A 159 -2.06 -3.01 9.19
CA ALA A 159 -1.96 -4.29 9.88
C ALA A 159 -0.52 -4.80 9.95
N ALA A 160 0.26 -4.65 8.87
CA ALA A 160 1.67 -5.05 8.84
C ALA A 160 2.54 -4.18 9.75
N ILE A 161 2.39 -2.86 9.72
CA ILE A 161 3.15 -1.93 10.57
C ILE A 161 2.93 -2.24 12.07
N ARG A 162 1.69 -2.53 12.47
CA ARG A 162 1.35 -2.89 13.85
C ARG A 162 1.56 -4.37 14.19
N ASN A 163 2.09 -5.17 13.27
CA ASN A 163 2.27 -6.62 13.45
C ASN A 163 0.97 -7.33 13.89
N VAL A 164 -0.18 -6.91 13.35
CA VAL A 164 -1.47 -7.55 13.61
C VAL A 164 -1.51 -8.91 12.90
N HIS A 165 -1.80 -9.96 13.66
CA HIS A 165 -1.92 -11.31 13.11
C HIS A 165 -3.24 -11.47 12.32
N ILE A 166 -3.12 -11.87 11.05
CA ILE A 166 -4.26 -12.19 10.19
C ILE A 166 -4.28 -13.71 10.01
N ALA A 167 -5.39 -14.36 10.35
CA ALA A 167 -5.50 -15.83 10.42
C ALA A 167 -5.22 -16.55 9.09
N ARG A 168 -5.44 -15.87 7.95
CA ARG A 168 -5.15 -16.38 6.61
C ARG A 168 -4.03 -15.56 5.96
N PRO A 169 -3.10 -16.19 5.22
CA PRO A 169 -2.06 -15.45 4.50
C PRO A 169 -2.68 -14.44 3.53
N THR A 170 -2.26 -13.18 3.61
CA THR A 170 -2.62 -12.19 2.60
C THR A 170 -1.77 -12.40 1.36
N ILE A 171 -2.16 -11.79 0.24
CA ILE A 171 -1.39 -11.85 -1.02
C ILE A 171 0.09 -11.47 -0.81
N TYR A 172 0.37 -10.51 0.07
CA TYR A 172 1.74 -10.07 0.36
C TYR A 172 2.56 -11.11 1.12
N GLN A 173 1.94 -11.91 2.01
CA GLN A 173 2.63 -13.05 2.62
C GLN A 173 2.86 -14.17 1.60
N VAL A 174 1.87 -14.46 0.74
CA VAL A 174 2.02 -15.47 -0.32
C VAL A 174 3.17 -15.11 -1.27
N VAL A 175 3.25 -13.84 -1.71
CA VAL A 175 4.33 -13.36 -2.58
C VAL A 175 5.69 -13.46 -1.87
N LYS A 176 5.78 -13.07 -0.59
CA LYS A 176 7.00 -13.23 0.21
C LYS A 176 7.47 -14.69 0.28
N GLU A 177 6.57 -15.62 0.61
CA GLU A 177 6.88 -17.05 0.65
C GLU A 177 7.28 -17.60 -0.72
N MET A 178 6.68 -17.10 -1.80
CA MET A 178 7.03 -17.48 -3.17
C MET A 178 8.46 -17.04 -3.51
N ILE A 179 8.81 -15.78 -3.24
CA ILE A 179 10.16 -15.23 -3.42
C ILE A 179 11.18 -16.06 -2.64
N ASP A 180 10.87 -16.37 -1.37
CA ASP A 180 11.75 -17.18 -0.51
C ASP A 180 11.96 -18.59 -1.08
N LYS A 181 10.90 -19.25 -1.55
CA LYS A 181 10.95 -20.59 -2.16
C LYS A 181 11.68 -20.63 -3.50
N MET A 182 11.63 -19.54 -4.26
CA MET A 182 12.37 -19.39 -5.52
C MET A 182 13.87 -19.12 -5.31
N GLY A 183 14.33 -18.97 -4.06
CA GLY A 183 15.74 -18.72 -3.76
C GLY A 183 16.16 -17.26 -3.94
N TYR A 184 15.22 -16.33 -3.87
CA TYR A 184 15.47 -14.89 -3.91
C TYR A 184 15.15 -14.24 -2.57
N GLU A 185 15.70 -13.06 -2.34
CA GLU A 185 15.35 -12.16 -1.25
C GLU A 185 15.01 -10.78 -1.81
N VAL A 186 14.09 -10.08 -1.15
CA VAL A 186 13.81 -8.69 -1.48
C VAL A 186 14.96 -7.84 -0.95
N LYS A 187 15.57 -7.02 -1.80
CA LYS A 187 16.65 -6.09 -1.43
C LYS A 187 16.10 -4.75 -0.97
N LEU A 188 15.24 -4.13 -1.79
CA LEU A 188 14.66 -2.81 -1.56
C LEU A 188 13.46 -2.58 -2.48
N VAL A 189 12.73 -1.49 -2.23
CA VAL A 189 11.71 -0.94 -3.13
C VAL A 189 12.05 0.50 -3.50
N ARG A 190 11.86 0.87 -4.77
CA ARG A 190 12.03 2.25 -5.25
C ARG A 190 10.73 2.79 -5.81
N VAL A 191 10.34 4.01 -5.44
CA VAL A 191 9.24 4.75 -6.06
C VAL A 191 9.87 5.75 -7.03
N ASN A 192 9.74 5.47 -8.33
CA ASN A 192 10.63 6.05 -9.34
C ASN A 192 10.03 7.30 -9.98
N LYS A 193 8.88 7.13 -10.62
CA LYS A 193 8.29 8.14 -11.49
C LYS A 193 6.80 8.26 -11.25
N ARG A 194 6.25 9.38 -11.71
CA ARG A 194 4.82 9.60 -11.83
C ARG A 194 4.49 9.80 -13.31
N ILE A 195 3.57 8.99 -13.81
CA ILE A 195 3.01 9.11 -15.16
C ILE A 195 1.58 9.61 -14.99
N GLN A 196 1.33 10.85 -15.42
CA GLN A 196 0.07 11.58 -15.16
C GLN A 196 -0.21 11.67 -13.65
N GLU A 197 -1.21 10.93 -13.15
CA GLU A 197 -1.62 10.90 -11.75
C GLU A 197 -1.20 9.61 -11.04
N ALA A 198 -0.50 8.69 -11.73
CA ALA A 198 -0.13 7.39 -11.20
C ALA A 198 1.38 7.30 -10.95
N TYR A 199 1.74 6.96 -9.72
CA TYR A 199 3.11 6.63 -9.36
C TYR A 199 3.46 5.19 -9.76
N CYS A 200 4.71 4.97 -10.19
CA CYS A 200 5.29 3.66 -10.48
C CYS A 200 6.34 3.31 -9.41
N ALA A 201 6.43 2.02 -9.07
CA ALA A 201 7.41 1.54 -8.12
C ALA A 201 8.06 0.23 -8.59
N GLU A 202 9.31 0.01 -8.21
CA GLU A 202 10.05 -1.19 -8.55
C GLU A 202 10.39 -1.97 -7.28
N LEU A 203 10.19 -3.29 -7.35
CA LEU A 203 10.64 -4.25 -6.34
C LEU A 203 11.94 -4.88 -6.81
N CYS A 204 13.03 -4.64 -6.09
CA CYS A 204 14.34 -5.20 -6.41
C CYS A 204 14.57 -6.47 -5.59
N LEU A 205 14.82 -7.58 -6.28
CA LEU A 205 15.20 -8.86 -5.69
C LEU A 205 16.67 -9.14 -5.96
N THR A 206 17.32 -9.85 -5.03
CA THR A 206 18.63 -10.44 -5.25
C THR A 206 18.58 -11.93 -4.95
N LYS A 207 19.46 -12.70 -5.56
CA LYS A 207 19.51 -14.15 -5.37
C LYS A 207 20.12 -14.47 -4.01
N LYS A 208 19.47 -15.34 -3.24
CA LYS A 208 20.03 -15.84 -1.97
C LYS A 208 21.22 -16.74 -2.27
N HIS A 209 22.44 -16.21 -2.15
CA HIS A 209 23.65 -17.03 -2.24
C HIS A 209 24.01 -17.58 -0.85
N PRO A 210 23.90 -18.90 -0.61
CA PRO A 210 24.16 -19.49 0.70
C PRO A 210 25.66 -19.54 1.10
N ALA A 211 26.58 -19.12 0.23
CA ALA A 211 28.02 -19.37 0.42
C ALA A 211 28.96 -18.17 0.16
N LEU A 212 28.46 -17.03 -0.31
CA LEU A 212 29.27 -15.83 -0.54
C LEU A 212 28.44 -14.60 -0.17
N GLN A 213 28.81 -13.89 0.89
CA GLN A 213 28.37 -12.51 1.16
C GLN A 213 29.06 -11.56 0.17
N ILE A 214 28.85 -11.79 -1.12
CA ILE A 214 29.28 -10.85 -2.16
C ILE A 214 27.97 -10.35 -2.74
N ASP A 215 27.65 -9.08 -2.44
CA ASP A 215 26.57 -8.32 -3.08
C ASP A 215 27.01 -8.05 -4.52
N ASP A 216 27.06 -9.11 -5.33
CA ASP A 216 27.30 -8.97 -6.76
C ASP A 216 26.00 -8.45 -7.37
N SER A 217 25.99 -7.15 -7.65
CA SER A 217 24.88 -6.42 -8.29
C SER A 217 24.34 -7.08 -9.57
N THR A 218 25.14 -7.98 -10.16
CA THR A 218 24.87 -8.65 -11.44
C THR A 218 23.66 -9.59 -11.41
N ASP A 219 23.28 -10.14 -10.24
CA ASP A 219 22.17 -11.10 -10.11
C ASP A 219 20.87 -10.47 -9.54
N SER A 220 20.67 -9.18 -9.78
CA SER A 220 19.45 -8.48 -9.35
C SER A 220 18.32 -8.59 -10.39
N ILE A 221 17.09 -8.77 -9.91
CA ILE A 221 15.87 -8.80 -10.75
C ILE A 221 14.92 -7.72 -10.24
N THR A 222 14.38 -6.92 -11.16
CA THR A 222 13.42 -5.86 -10.84
C THR A 222 12.03 -6.22 -11.34
N PHE A 223 11.00 -5.82 -10.59
CA PHE A 223 9.59 -5.96 -10.98
C PHE A 223 8.89 -4.62 -10.87
N ASP A 224 8.27 -4.17 -11.96
CA ASP A 224 7.37 -3.01 -11.94
C ASP A 224 6.07 -3.36 -11.21
N LEU A 225 5.74 -2.57 -10.19
CA LEU A 225 4.60 -2.74 -9.31
C LEU A 225 3.95 -1.38 -9.02
N ARG A 226 2.68 -1.43 -8.63
CA ARG A 226 2.05 -0.26 -8.01
C ARG A 226 2.72 0.01 -6.66
N PRO A 227 2.90 1.29 -6.26
CA PRO A 227 3.53 1.64 -4.99
C PRO A 227 2.84 0.98 -3.78
N SER A 228 1.50 0.88 -3.80
CA SER A 228 0.74 0.25 -2.72
C SER A 228 1.16 -1.21 -2.48
N ASP A 229 1.44 -1.95 -3.55
CA ASP A 229 1.81 -3.35 -3.48
C ASP A 229 3.29 -3.51 -3.12
N ALA A 230 4.17 -2.72 -3.75
CA ALA A 230 5.60 -2.71 -3.47
C ALA A 230 5.90 -2.37 -1.99
N ILE A 231 5.29 -1.30 -1.47
CA ILE A 231 5.48 -0.87 -0.07
C ILE A 231 4.93 -1.92 0.91
N ASN A 232 3.80 -2.54 0.61
CA ASN A 232 3.23 -3.62 1.44
C ASN A 232 4.16 -4.84 1.54
N ILE A 233 4.85 -5.18 0.45
CA ILE A 233 5.88 -6.23 0.43
C ILE A 233 7.09 -5.76 1.24
N ALA A 234 7.57 -4.54 1.00
CA ALA A 234 8.75 -3.98 1.67
C ALA A 234 8.63 -4.01 3.20
N VAL A 235 7.50 -3.55 3.74
CA VAL A 235 7.25 -3.53 5.19
C VAL A 235 7.25 -4.94 5.79
N ARG A 236 6.70 -5.95 5.09
CA ARG A 236 6.68 -7.35 5.57
C ARG A 236 8.02 -8.06 5.44
N CYS A 237 8.84 -7.64 4.48
CA CYS A 237 10.22 -8.09 4.30
C CYS A 237 11.21 -7.30 5.17
N LYS A 238 10.79 -6.17 5.75
CA LYS A 238 11.62 -5.24 6.53
C LYS A 238 12.81 -4.69 5.73
N VAL A 239 12.55 -4.33 4.48
CA VAL A 239 13.55 -3.76 3.56
C VAL A 239 13.34 -2.26 3.37
N PRO A 240 14.37 -1.52 2.92
CA PRO A 240 14.25 -0.08 2.69
C PRO A 240 13.23 0.25 1.59
N VAL A 241 12.50 1.36 1.79
CA VAL A 241 11.68 2.02 0.76
C VAL A 241 12.39 3.31 0.36
N GLN A 242 12.71 3.43 -0.91
CA GLN A 242 13.39 4.59 -1.48
C GLN A 242 12.45 5.33 -2.42
N VAL A 243 12.65 6.64 -2.52
CA VAL A 243 11.90 7.52 -3.42
C VAL A 243 12.89 8.30 -4.26
N HIS A 244 12.59 8.47 -5.54
CA HIS A 244 13.40 9.31 -6.41
C HIS A 244 13.34 10.78 -5.95
N ARG A 245 14.49 11.45 -5.83
CA ARG A 245 14.60 12.82 -5.31
C ARG A 245 13.69 13.80 -6.04
N SER A 246 13.64 13.75 -7.38
CA SER A 246 12.79 14.66 -8.16
C SER A 246 11.30 14.52 -7.81
N LEU A 247 10.85 13.29 -7.50
CA LEU A 247 9.47 13.00 -7.12
C LEU A 247 9.18 13.53 -5.72
N ALA A 248 10.08 13.28 -4.77
CA ALA A 248 9.98 13.78 -3.40
C ALA A 248 9.84 15.30 -3.35
N TYR A 249 10.63 16.05 -4.12
CA TYR A 249 10.58 17.51 -4.09
C TYR A 249 9.45 18.13 -4.91
N SER A 250 9.06 17.50 -6.04
CA SER A 250 7.98 18.01 -6.89
C SER A 250 6.61 17.81 -6.27
N ASP A 251 6.33 16.61 -5.76
CA ASP A 251 5.01 16.21 -5.26
C ASP A 251 4.91 16.26 -3.73
N GLY A 252 6.02 16.49 -3.05
CA GLY A 252 6.10 16.55 -1.59
C GLY A 252 5.27 17.68 -0.96
N ILE A 253 4.83 17.42 0.26
CA ILE A 253 4.16 18.36 1.15
C ILE A 253 4.95 18.44 2.46
N ARG A 254 4.92 19.58 3.14
CA ARG A 254 5.59 19.78 4.43
C ARG A 254 4.57 20.04 5.54
N PRO A 255 4.75 19.45 6.73
CA PRO A 255 3.92 19.76 7.88
C PRO A 255 4.07 21.23 8.27
N VAL A 256 2.95 21.85 8.63
CA VAL A 256 2.92 23.19 9.21
C VAL A 256 2.60 23.04 10.67
N GLU A 257 3.47 23.57 11.54
CA GLU A 257 3.11 23.70 12.93
C GLU A 257 1.90 24.63 13.05
N PRO A 258 0.84 24.23 13.77
CA PRO A 258 -0.23 25.17 14.07
C PRO A 258 0.43 26.35 14.77
N ALA A 259 0.34 27.54 14.17
CA ALA A 259 0.77 28.77 14.82
C ALA A 259 0.15 28.74 16.21
N ARG A 260 0.99 28.69 17.24
CA ARG A 260 0.54 28.86 18.62
C ARG A 260 0.02 30.29 18.67
N MET A 261 -1.25 30.48 18.34
CA MET A 261 -2.01 31.62 18.83
C MET A 261 -1.87 31.48 20.33
N ALA A 262 -0.99 32.31 20.90
CA ALA A 262 -0.97 32.57 22.32
C ALA A 262 -2.41 32.91 22.67
N VAL A 263 -3.07 31.94 23.30
CA VAL A 263 -4.35 32.12 23.93
C VAL A 263 -4.08 33.16 24.99
N ALA A 264 -4.31 34.43 24.64
CA ALA A 264 -4.76 35.40 25.62
C ALA A 264 -6.03 34.78 26.19
N ALA A 265 -5.86 34.02 27.28
CA ALA A 265 -6.90 33.37 28.02
C ALA A 265 -7.72 34.44 28.74
N GLY A 266 -8.45 35.21 27.94
CA GLY A 266 -9.60 35.99 28.37
C GLY A 266 -10.79 35.04 28.37
N LEU A 267 -11.14 34.57 29.56
CA LEU A 267 -12.39 33.90 29.88
C LEU A 267 -13.58 34.68 29.29
N SER A 268 -14.29 34.07 28.34
CA SER A 268 -15.74 34.17 28.08
C SER A 268 -16.02 33.38 26.80
N ASP A 269 -16.34 32.10 26.92
CA ASP A 269 -17.71 31.56 26.90
C ASP A 269 -18.39 31.71 25.53
N GLY A 270 -18.79 30.57 24.98
CA GLY A 270 -18.69 30.24 23.54
C GLY A 270 -19.52 31.06 22.57
N LEU A 271 -19.00 31.27 21.35
CA LEU A 271 -19.79 31.76 20.20
C LEU A 271 -19.12 31.73 18.81
N LEU A 272 -18.08 30.91 18.54
CA LEU A 272 -17.42 30.92 17.21
C LEU A 272 -17.56 29.60 16.45
N PHE A 273 -18.71 29.41 15.81
CA PHE A 273 -18.89 28.76 14.50
C PHE A 273 -20.35 28.95 14.09
N THR A 274 -20.76 30.20 13.90
CA THR A 274 -21.98 30.53 13.14
C THR A 274 -21.51 31.24 11.87
N GLU A 275 -20.99 30.48 10.90
CA GLU A 275 -20.87 31.03 9.54
C GLU A 275 -22.30 31.33 9.07
N LEU A 276 -22.58 32.62 8.96
CA LEU A 276 -23.85 33.17 8.55
C LEU A 276 -23.94 33.09 7.03
N ASP A 277 -24.85 32.24 6.54
CA ASP A 277 -25.07 31.96 5.10
C ASP A 277 -25.90 33.06 4.38
N ARG A 278 -26.19 34.18 5.04
CA ARG A 278 -26.92 35.32 4.42
C ARG A 278 -26.04 36.57 4.40
N PRO A 279 -26.05 37.34 3.29
CA PRO A 279 -25.28 38.58 3.16
C PRO A 279 -25.68 39.65 4.21
N ASP A 280 -26.87 39.53 4.80
CA ASP A 280 -27.41 40.49 5.78
C ASP A 280 -26.96 40.23 7.22
N GLY A 281 -26.10 39.23 7.48
CA GLY A 281 -25.57 38.93 8.82
C GLY A 281 -26.58 38.40 9.84
N GLN A 282 -27.83 38.13 9.43
CA GLN A 282 -28.85 37.52 10.29
C GLN A 282 -28.82 35.99 10.21
N ALA A 283 -28.97 35.34 11.37
CA ALA A 283 -29.04 33.89 11.48
C ALA A 283 -30.19 33.36 10.61
N SER A 284 -29.86 32.64 9.54
CA SER A 284 -30.85 32.05 8.66
C SER A 284 -31.60 30.93 9.39
N VAL A 285 -32.92 30.88 9.21
CA VAL A 285 -33.76 29.82 9.79
C VAL A 285 -33.34 28.46 9.21
N GLU A 286 -32.86 28.46 7.96
CA GLU A 286 -32.33 27.30 7.26
C GLU A 286 -31.04 26.77 7.92
N ALA A 287 -30.11 27.65 8.33
CA ALA A 287 -28.90 27.22 9.04
C ALA A 287 -29.23 26.63 10.42
N GLN A 288 -30.22 27.19 11.12
CA GLN A 288 -30.70 26.61 12.38
C GLN A 288 -31.30 25.21 12.16
N GLU A 289 -32.11 25.06 11.11
CA GLU A 289 -32.70 23.77 10.73
C GLU A 289 -31.61 22.73 10.40
N PHE A 290 -30.61 23.14 9.63
CA PHE A 290 -29.46 22.30 9.27
C PHE A 290 -28.68 21.83 10.49
N GLY A 291 -28.39 22.74 11.43
CA GLY A 291 -27.69 22.40 12.69
C GLY A 291 -28.44 21.35 13.51
N LEU A 292 -29.77 21.46 13.61
CA LEU A 292 -30.59 20.47 14.31
C LEU A 292 -30.57 19.10 13.62
N VAL A 293 -30.69 19.06 12.28
CA VAL A 293 -30.66 17.81 11.51
C VAL A 293 -29.29 17.13 11.64
N LYS A 294 -28.19 17.90 11.54
CA LYS A 294 -26.83 17.39 11.73
C LYS A 294 -26.65 16.76 13.11
N ASN A 295 -27.05 17.46 14.18
CA ASN A 295 -26.93 16.96 15.54
C ASN A 295 -27.80 15.72 15.79
N MET A 296 -29.00 15.68 15.19
CA MET A 296 -29.88 14.52 15.23
C MET A 296 -29.23 13.29 14.55
N LEU A 297 -28.59 13.47 13.38
CA LEU A 297 -27.93 12.39 12.65
C LEU A 297 -26.70 11.87 13.40
N ILE A 298 -25.87 12.76 13.95
CA ILE A 298 -24.71 12.38 14.78
C ILE A 298 -25.17 11.56 15.98
N ALA A 299 -26.21 12.02 16.70
CA ALA A 299 -26.77 11.28 17.83
C ALA A 299 -27.35 9.92 17.44
N ALA A 300 -27.94 9.79 16.24
CA ALA A 300 -28.45 8.52 15.73
C ALA A 300 -27.34 7.52 15.38
N VAL A 301 -26.25 7.99 14.74
CA VAL A 301 -25.07 7.17 14.41
C VAL A 301 -24.32 6.72 15.67
N GLU A 302 -24.28 7.56 16.71
CA GLU A 302 -23.68 7.24 18.01
C GLU A 302 -24.61 6.47 18.97
N GLU A 303 -25.78 6.01 18.49
CA GLU A 303 -26.78 5.28 19.28
C GLU A 303 -27.33 6.05 20.52
N ARG A 304 -27.19 7.38 20.54
CA ARG A 304 -27.76 8.28 21.58
C ARG A 304 -29.21 8.65 21.25
N TYR A 305 -30.10 7.66 21.26
CA TYR A 305 -31.49 7.81 20.82
C TYR A 305 -32.31 8.87 21.60
N LYS A 306 -32.03 9.07 22.90
CA LYS A 306 -32.68 10.11 23.72
C LYS A 306 -32.37 11.52 23.21
N ASP A 307 -31.11 11.76 22.85
CA ASP A 307 -30.68 13.05 22.32
C ASP A 307 -31.23 13.28 20.91
N ALA A 308 -31.22 12.24 20.07
CA ALA A 308 -31.82 12.28 18.74
C ALA A 308 -33.31 12.65 18.80
N ALA A 309 -34.06 12.09 19.76
CA ALA A 309 -35.45 12.46 19.98
C ALA A 309 -35.61 13.92 20.41
N SER A 310 -34.77 14.42 21.33
CA SER A 310 -34.77 15.83 21.74
C SER A 310 -34.47 16.78 20.57
N TRP A 311 -33.50 16.44 19.71
CA TRP A 311 -33.20 17.22 18.51
C TRP A 311 -34.35 17.21 17.51
N LYS A 312 -35.02 16.07 17.32
CA LYS A 312 -36.22 15.94 16.50
C LYS A 312 -37.36 16.82 17.03
N ASP A 313 -37.61 16.83 18.33
CA ASP A 313 -38.66 17.67 18.93
C ASP A 313 -38.37 19.16 18.76
N LYS A 314 -37.10 19.58 18.92
CA LYS A 314 -36.66 20.95 18.63
C LYS A 314 -36.86 21.31 17.15
N LEU A 315 -36.55 20.40 16.24
CA LEU A 315 -36.74 20.57 14.80
C LEU A 315 -38.22 20.74 14.45
N MET A 316 -39.08 19.90 15.04
CA MET A 316 -40.53 20.01 14.88
C MET A 316 -41.06 21.34 15.40
N ARG A 317 -40.59 21.81 16.56
CA ARG A 317 -40.95 23.14 17.10
C ARG A 317 -40.53 24.28 16.18
N LEU A 318 -39.34 24.23 15.58
CA LEU A 318 -38.91 25.25 14.60
C LEU A 318 -39.79 25.22 13.35
N ARG A 319 -40.08 24.04 12.80
CA ARG A 319 -40.93 23.88 11.62
C ARG A 319 -42.37 24.33 11.87
N SER A 320 -42.93 24.06 13.05
CA SER A 320 -44.26 24.54 13.43
C SER A 320 -44.33 26.07 13.51
N LYS A 321 -43.29 26.74 14.01
CA LYS A 321 -43.23 28.22 14.00
C LYS A 321 -43.22 28.78 12.59
N ARG A 322 -42.52 28.13 11.64
CA ARG A 322 -42.50 28.55 10.23
C ARG A 322 -43.87 28.41 9.57
N LYS A 323 -44.60 27.32 9.86
CA LYS A 323 -45.93 27.09 9.30
C LYS A 323 -46.99 28.10 9.78
N ASN A 324 -46.76 28.77 10.91
CA ASN A 324 -47.66 29.80 11.43
C ASN A 324 -47.35 31.22 10.90
N TRP A 325 -46.30 31.39 10.09
CA TRP A 325 -45.86 32.70 9.54
C TRP A 325 -45.99 32.79 8.01
N ALA A 326 -46.59 31.76 7.39
CA ALA A 326 -46.96 31.73 5.98
C ALA A 326 -48.49 31.71 5.87
#